data_AF-A0A6L3F3F0-F1
#
_entry.id   AF-A0A6L3F3F0-F1
#
_cell.length_a   1.000
_cell.length_b   1.000
_cell.length_c   1.000
_cell.angle_alpha   90.00
_cell.angle_beta   90.00
_cell.angle_gamma   90.00
#
_symmetry.space_group_name_H-M   'P 1'
#
loop_
_entity.id
_entity.type
_entity.pdbx_description
1 polymer ?
#
loop_
_entity_poly.entity_id
_entity_poly.type
_entity_poly.pdbx_seq_one_letter_code
_entity_poly.pdbx_strand_id
1 'polypeptide(L)' 'MQKFGEKLYFLRKNRNLTLLQLGNLLGVHNTYISQLEKCRRTPNAEMIIKIADTFHVTCDQLMRDELDIPIKKQEK' A
#
# COMPACT_ATOMS: atom_id res chain seq x y z
N MET A 1 3.60 8.76 -14.25
CA MET A 1 3.58 7.32 -13.89
C MET A 1 3.69 7.23 -12.39
N GLN A 2 2.56 7.06 -11.68
CA GLN A 2 2.58 6.81 -10.23
C GLN A 2 2.75 5.31 -10.00
N LYS A 3 3.95 4.84 -9.73
CA LYS A 3 4.22 3.39 -9.57
C LYS A 3 3.57 2.86 -8.29
N PHE A 4 3.22 1.58 -8.24
CA PHE A 4 2.64 0.88 -7.07
C PHE A 4 3.26 1.30 -5.72
N GLY A 5 4.59 1.45 -5.66
CA GLY A 5 5.28 1.85 -4.44
C GLY A 5 4.92 3.25 -3.93
N GLU A 6 4.72 4.22 -4.83
CA GLU A 6 4.29 5.57 -4.48
C GLU A 6 2.85 5.55 -3.94
N LYS A 7 2.00 4.73 -4.55
CA LYS A 7 0.62 4.52 -4.10
C LYS A 7 0.55 3.93 -2.70
N LEU A 8 1.37 2.91 -2.44
CA LEU A 8 1.49 2.30 -1.12
C LEU A 8 2.01 3.30 -0.08
N TYR A 9 3.02 4.08 -0.43
CA TYR A 9 3.56 5.14 0.43
C TYR A 9 2.47 6.17 0.79
N PHE A 10 1.70 6.60 -0.20
CA PHE A 10 0.60 7.54 -0.01
C PHE A 10 -0.47 6.97 0.93
N LEU A 11 -0.90 5.73 0.71
CA LEU A 11 -1.86 5.04 1.58
C LEU A 11 -1.36 4.94 3.03
N ARG A 12 -0.09 4.54 3.22
CA ARG A 12 0.53 4.46 4.54
C ARG A 12 0.54 5.82 5.24
N LYS A 13 0.92 6.88 4.53
CA LYS A 13 1.00 8.24 5.07
C LYS A 13 -0.37 8.82 5.40
N ASN A 14 -1.39 8.58 4.57
CA ASN A 14 -2.76 9.01 4.87
C ASN A 14 -3.30 8.38 6.15
N ARG A 15 -2.91 7.15 6.47
CA ARG A 15 -3.24 6.51 7.74
C ARG A 15 -2.28 6.80 8.89
N ASN A 16 -1.31 7.70 8.70
CA ASN A 16 -0.28 8.03 9.68
C ASN A 16 0.47 6.81 10.24
N LEU A 17 0.64 5.77 9.41
CA LEU A 17 1.32 4.54 9.82
C LEU A 17 2.83 4.64 9.61
N THR A 18 3.58 4.13 10.58
CA THR A 18 5.01 3.87 10.40
C THR A 18 5.23 2.61 9.54
N LEU A 19 6.45 2.43 9.00
CA LEU A 19 6.80 1.22 8.26
C LEU A 19 6.68 -0.04 9.13
N LEU A 20 6.98 0.08 10.43
CA LEU A 20 6.85 -1.01 11.40
C LEU A 20 5.39 -1.38 11.63
N GLN A 21 4.52 -0.39 11.82
CA GLN A 21 3.09 -0.63 12.00
C GLN A 21 2.45 -1.23 10.76
N LEU A 22 2.77 -0.72 9.57
CA LEU A 22 2.26 -1.30 8.32
C LEU A 22 2.80 -2.73 8.09
N GLY A 23 4.06 -2.96 8.42
CA GLY A 23 4.66 -4.30 8.38
C GLY A 23 3.91 -5.27 9.29
N ASN A 24 3.71 -4.90 10.56
CA ASN A 24 2.96 -5.71 11.52
C ASN A 24 1.53 -5.98 11.06
N LEU A 25 0.85 -4.98 10.49
CA LEU A 25 -0.52 -5.11 9.97
C LEU A 25 -0.63 -6.10 8.80
N LEU A 26 0.39 -6.10 7.93
CA LEU A 26 0.43 -6.99 6.76
C LEU A 26 1.11 -8.35 7.06
N GLY A 27 1.69 -8.51 8.26
CA GLY A 27 2.42 -9.71 8.68
C GLY A 27 3.80 -9.84 8.01
N VAL A 28 4.46 -8.72 7.70
CA VAL A 28 5.76 -8.68 7.03
C VAL A 28 6.74 -7.74 7.72
N HIS A 29 8.04 -7.89 7.44
CA HIS A 29 9.06 -7.02 8.02
C HIS A 29 8.98 -5.59 7.46
N ASN A 30 9.32 -4.57 8.27
CA ASN A 30 9.31 -3.17 7.85
C ASN A 30 10.20 -2.89 6.61
N THR A 31 11.31 -3.62 6.46
CA THR A 31 12.21 -3.55 5.31
C THR A 31 11.56 -4.05 4.03
N TYR A 32 10.63 -5.02 4.13
CA TYR A 32 9.87 -5.50 2.98
C TYR A 32 8.93 -4.39 2.47
N ILE A 33 8.21 -3.73 3.38
CA ILE A 33 7.37 -2.56 3.03
C ILE A 33 8.19 -1.44 2.39
N SER A 34 9.34 -1.10 2.96
CA SER A 34 10.24 -0.08 2.39
C SER A 34 10.70 -0.42 0.97
N GLN A 35 10.98 -1.70 0.69
CA GLN A 35 11.34 -2.16 -0.65
C GLN A 35 10.16 -2.09 -1.63
N LEU A 36 8.94 -2.40 -1.18
CA LEU A 36 7.73 -2.22 -1.98
C LEU A 36 7.50 -0.75 -2.33
N GLU A 37 7.59 0.15 -1.35
CA GLU A 37 7.42 1.60 -1.56
C GLU A 37 8.45 2.18 -2.52
N LYS A 38 9.68 1.67 -2.49
CA LYS A 38 10.76 2.07 -3.40
C LYS A 38 10.72 1.35 -4.75
N CYS A 39 9.69 0.54 -5.02
CA CYS A 39 9.59 -0.31 -6.21
C CYS A 39 10.82 -1.22 -6.43
N ARG A 40 11.55 -1.57 -5.36
CA ARG A 40 12.69 -2.49 -5.40
C ARG A 40 12.26 -3.95 -5.41
N ARG A 41 11.02 -4.21 -4.98
CA ARG A 41 10.42 -5.54 -4.95
C ARG A 41 8.99 -5.48 -5.46
N THR A 42 8.59 -6.51 -6.18
CA THR A 42 7.22 -6.70 -6.62
C THR A 42 6.44 -7.48 -5.54
N PRO A 43 5.26 -6.99 -5.12
CA PRO A 43 4.38 -7.76 -4.24
C PRO A 43 3.79 -8.95 -5.01
N ASN A 44 3.50 -10.04 -4.31
CA ASN A 44 2.70 -11.13 -4.87
C ASN A 44 1.20 -10.79 -4.81
N ALA A 45 0.37 -11.59 -5.49
CA ALA A 45 -1.08 -11.36 -5.53
C ALA A 45 -1.70 -11.33 -4.12
N GLU A 46 -1.30 -12.22 -3.22
CA GLU A 46 -1.78 -12.23 -1.84
C GLU A 46 -1.48 -10.93 -1.09
N MET A 47 -0.28 -10.37 -1.25
CA MET A 47 0.09 -9.12 -0.62
C MET A 47 -0.72 -7.94 -1.18
N ILE A 48 -1.00 -7.95 -2.48
CA ILE A 48 -1.85 -6.92 -3.11
C ILE A 48 -3.26 -6.98 -2.54
N ILE A 49 -3.83 -8.18 -2.41
CA ILE A 49 -5.15 -8.38 -1.81
C ILE A 49 -5.15 -7.91 -0.35
N LYS A 50 -4.13 -8.27 0.45
CA LYS A 50 -4.01 -7.81 1.84
C LYS A 50 -3.94 -6.29 1.95
N ILE A 51 -3.15 -5.63 1.09
CA ILE A 51 -3.04 -4.17 1.07
C ILE A 51 -4.39 -3.56 0.67
N ALA A 52 -5.03 -4.09 -0.37
CA ALA A 52 -6.35 -3.67 -0.83
C ALA A 52 -7.39 -3.73 0.30
N ASP A 53 -7.47 -4.86 0.99
CA ASP A 53 -8.38 -5.08 2.13
C ASP A 53 -8.08 -4.13 3.30
N THR A 54 -6.80 -4.05 3.69
CA THR A 54 -6.31 -3.19 4.76
C THR A 54 -6.70 -1.74 4.54
N PHE A 55 -6.49 -1.23 3.33
CA PHE A 55 -6.73 0.17 2.99
C PHE A 55 -8.15 0.43 2.44
N HIS A 56 -8.98 -0.60 2.30
CA HIS A 56 -10.29 -0.58 1.62
C HIS A 56 -10.25 0.07 0.24
N VAL A 57 -9.25 -0.32 -0.56
CA VAL A 57 -9.08 0.06 -1.96
C VAL A 57 -9.16 -1.18 -2.83
N THR A 58 -9.29 -1.04 -4.15
CA THR A 58 -9.28 -2.19 -5.04
C THR A 58 -7.86 -2.54 -5.48
N CYS A 59 -7.62 -3.82 -5.81
CA CYS A 59 -6.34 -4.25 -6.39
C CYS A 59 -6.02 -3.49 -7.68
N ASP A 60 -7.05 -3.18 -8.46
CA ASP A 60 -6.95 -2.42 -9.71
C ASP A 60 -6.41 -0.99 -9.47
N GLN A 61 -6.87 -0.32 -8.41
CA GLN A 61 -6.35 1.00 -8.01
C GLN A 61 -4.89 0.96 -7.58
N LEU A 62 -4.45 -0.15 -6.99
CA LEU A 62 -3.05 -0.34 -6.61
C LEU A 62 -2.16 -0.64 -7.82
N MET A 63 -2.65 -1.41 -8.79
CA MET A 63 -1.86 -1.93 -9.91
C MET A 63 -1.88 -1.06 -11.17
N ARG A 64 -2.99 -0.36 -11.46
CA ARG A 64 -3.12 0.46 -12.67
C ARG A 64 -2.66 1.88 -12.42
N ASP A 65 -1.63 2.33 -13.12
CA ASP A 65 -1.09 3.69 -12.98
C ASP A 65 -2.08 4.80 -13.38
N GLU A 66 -3.06 4.49 -14.22
CA GLU A 66 -4.11 5.41 -14.69
C GLU A 66 -5.20 5.71 -13.66
N LEU A 67 -5.30 4.89 -12.60
CA LEU A 67 -6.29 5.07 -11.55
C LEU A 67 -5.68 5.75 -10.34
N ASP A 68 -6.20 6.92 -9.98
CA ASP A 68 -5.87 7.54 -8.71
C ASP A 68 -6.49 6.76 -7.55
N ILE A 69 -5.81 6.79 -6.40
CA ILE A 69 -6.33 6.21 -5.17
C ILE A 69 -7.36 7.18 -4.60
N PRO A 70 -8.65 6.83 -4.56
CA PRO A 70 -9.64 7.71 -3.96
C PRO A 70 -9.34 7.84 -2.47
N ILE A 71 -9.11 9.08 -2.03
CA ILE A 71 -8.86 9.40 -0.62
C ILE A 71 -10.19 9.27 0.12
N LYS A 72 -10.56 8.05 0.52
CA LYS A 72 -11.61 7.87 1.52
C LYS A 72 -10.98 8.15 2.88
N LYS A 73 -11.17 9.37 3.40
CA LYS A 73 -10.97 9.63 4.84
C LYS A 73 -11.87 8.64 5.56
N GLN A 74 -11.28 7.65 6.22
CA GLN A 74 -12.05 6.87 7.18
C GLN A 74 -12.37 7.82 8.33
N GLU A 75 -13.60 8.33 8.33
CA GLU A 75 -14.20 8.90 9.52
C GLU A 75 -14.21 7.81 10.60
N LYS A 76 -13.81 8.22 11.81
CA LYS A 76 -13.65 7.39 13.00
C LYS A 76 -14.93 6.64 13.38
#